data_AF-A0A2N6C6D2-F1
#
_entry.id   AF-A0A2N6C6D2-F1
#
_cell.length_a   1.000
_cell.length_b   1.000
_cell.length_c   1.000
_cell.angle_alpha   90.00
_cell.angle_beta   90.00
_cell.angle_gamma   90.00
#
_symmetry.space_group_name_H-M   'P 1'
#
loop_
_entity.id
_entity.type
_entity.pdbx_description
1 polymer ?
#
loop_
_entity_poly.entity_id
_entity_poly.type
_entity_poly.pdbx_seq_one_letter_code
_entity_poly.pdbx_strand_id
1 'polypeptide(L)'
;MRTFYSRVARTYEDFVELYQGQISKGTISFDALARLVGNESRKGPLWQLKDHCHHLFRESANPTGRHLDRVIGSIFHEAMKLKENIYLYRFYGPAAEELSRSTAPLLHGGLSREKFRRKILKEAGHELDNLALLFCRVNFLLRLLLPDQSQNVLLLRLLIEEKRLGRLLWGESVTEIFSELFPDQAEHGYLAAAKSYFDAQWLHDSLAAYEKALQLNSSLAEARRRTFLIRTMISDRDRMTSS
;
A
#
# COMPACT_ATOMS: atom_id res chain seq x y z
N MET A 1 5.80 -6.06 10.59
CA MET A 1 4.57 -6.38 9.82
C MET A 1 3.57 -5.23 9.75
N ARG A 2 3.05 -4.66 10.86
CA ARG A 2 2.17 -3.45 10.81
C ARG A 2 2.69 -2.35 9.87
N THR A 3 3.92 -1.89 10.10
CA THR A 3 4.56 -0.84 9.28
C THR A 3 4.69 -1.23 7.81
N PHE A 4 4.90 -2.52 7.52
CA PHE A 4 5.05 -3.02 6.16
C PHE A 4 3.73 -2.96 5.38
N TYR A 5 2.63 -3.47 5.94
CA TYR A 5 1.30 -3.39 5.31
C TYR A 5 0.88 -1.94 5.04
N SER A 6 1.11 -1.04 6.00
CA SER A 6 0.83 0.39 5.83
C SER A 6 1.66 1.01 4.70
N ARG A 7 2.95 0.64 4.57
CA ARG A 7 3.81 1.11 3.48
C ARG A 7 3.37 0.59 2.12
N VAL A 8 2.96 -0.67 2.02
CA VAL A 8 2.41 -1.22 0.76
C VAL A 8 1.15 -0.46 0.37
N ALA A 9 0.20 -0.29 1.29
CA ALA A 9 -1.05 0.41 1.02
C ALA A 9 -0.82 1.83 0.51
N ARG A 10 0.04 2.62 1.18
CA ARG A 10 0.37 3.99 0.74
C ARG A 10 1.04 4.02 -0.63
N THR A 11 2.01 3.13 -0.86
CA THR A 11 2.72 3.05 -2.15
C THR A 11 1.76 2.64 -3.28
N TYR A 12 0.82 1.75 -3.00
CA TYR A 12 -0.20 1.33 -3.95
C TYR A 12 -1.22 2.44 -4.24
N GLU A 13 -1.63 3.21 -3.22
CA GLU A 13 -2.49 4.38 -3.40
C GLU A 13 -1.81 5.44 -4.31
N ASP A 14 -0.54 5.77 -4.05
CA ASP A 14 0.25 6.67 -4.91
C ASP A 14 0.34 6.16 -6.36
N PHE A 15 0.47 4.84 -6.55
CA PHE A 15 0.47 4.22 -7.88
C PHE A 15 -0.90 4.30 -8.56
N VAL A 16 -1.99 4.04 -7.83
CA VAL A 16 -3.36 4.13 -8.37
C VAL A 16 -3.64 5.55 -8.83
N GLU A 17 -3.24 6.57 -8.08
CA GLU A 17 -3.36 7.97 -8.50
C GLU A 17 -2.57 8.26 -9.79
N LEU A 18 -1.33 7.76 -9.90
CA LEU A 18 -0.53 7.87 -11.12
C LEU A 18 -1.23 7.21 -12.31
N TYR A 19 -1.75 6.00 -12.12
CA TYR A 19 -2.43 5.21 -13.15
C TYR A 19 -3.73 5.86 -13.63
N GLN A 20 -4.55 6.37 -12.69
CA GLN A 20 -5.76 7.13 -13.00
C GLN A 20 -5.44 8.44 -13.75
N GLY A 21 -4.33 9.09 -13.38
CA GLY A 21 -3.81 10.24 -14.11
C GLY A 21 -3.53 9.92 -15.58
N GLN A 22 -2.94 8.76 -15.88
CA GLN A 22 -2.71 8.30 -17.25
C GLN A 22 -4.03 8.05 -17.99
N ILE A 23 -4.99 7.36 -17.38
CA ILE A 23 -6.29 7.07 -18.03
C ILE A 23 -7.02 8.36 -18.37
N SER A 24 -7.08 9.30 -17.42
CA SER A 24 -7.89 10.52 -17.55
C SER A 24 -7.25 11.57 -18.47
N LYS A 25 -5.92 11.69 -18.49
CA LYS A 25 -5.19 12.74 -19.23
C LYS A 25 -4.45 12.22 -20.46
N GLY A 26 -4.33 10.91 -20.63
CA GLY A 26 -3.53 10.27 -21.67
C GLY A 26 -2.02 10.42 -21.50
N THR A 27 -1.55 10.98 -20.37
CA THR A 27 -0.13 11.23 -20.11
C THR A 27 0.30 10.84 -18.69
N ILE A 28 1.47 10.21 -18.58
CA ILE A 28 2.06 9.78 -17.31
C ILE A 28 2.79 10.98 -16.70
N SER A 29 2.42 11.35 -15.47
CA SER A 29 3.06 12.48 -14.77
C SER A 29 4.46 12.10 -14.31
N PHE A 30 5.48 12.73 -14.92
CA PHE A 30 6.87 12.58 -14.47
C PHE A 30 7.04 12.94 -13.00
N ASP A 31 6.44 14.04 -12.54
CA ASP A 31 6.65 14.52 -11.17
C ASP A 31 6.03 13.57 -10.14
N ALA A 32 4.87 12.98 -10.44
CA ALA A 32 4.25 11.97 -9.59
C ALA A 32 5.10 10.68 -9.53
N LEU A 33 5.57 10.20 -10.69
CA LEU A 33 6.45 9.04 -10.77
C LEU A 33 7.80 9.28 -10.07
N ALA A 34 8.38 10.47 -10.22
CA ALA A 34 9.60 10.86 -9.55
C ALA A 34 9.43 10.95 -8.02
N ARG A 35 8.25 11.36 -7.52
CA ARG A 35 7.94 11.29 -6.08
C ARG A 35 7.77 9.86 -5.59
N LEU A 36 7.06 9.01 -6.33
CA LEU A 36 6.82 7.60 -6.00
C LEU A 36 8.15 6.83 -5.85
N VAL A 37 9.05 7.00 -6.81
CA VAL A 37 10.33 6.28 -6.87
C VAL A 37 11.43 6.99 -6.05
N GLY A 38 11.51 8.32 -6.16
CA GLY A 38 12.59 9.13 -5.63
C GLY A 38 13.87 9.08 -6.47
N ASN A 39 14.97 9.46 -5.83
CA ASN A 39 16.33 9.46 -6.38
C ASN A 39 17.35 9.04 -5.31
N GLU A 40 18.63 9.01 -5.67
CA GLU A 40 19.71 8.55 -4.79
C GLU A 40 19.85 9.39 -3.51
N SER A 41 19.63 10.70 -3.59
CA SER A 41 19.69 11.61 -2.44
C SER A 41 18.43 11.57 -1.57
N ARG A 42 17.28 11.21 -2.15
CA ARG A 42 15.98 11.15 -1.46
C ARG A 42 15.11 10.01 -2.00
N LYS A 43 15.07 8.91 -1.25
CA LYS A 43 14.27 7.72 -1.55
C LYS A 43 12.77 8.01 -1.46
N GLY A 44 12.04 7.66 -2.51
CA GLY A 44 10.57 7.72 -2.54
C GLY A 44 9.91 6.55 -1.82
N PRO A 45 8.58 6.56 -1.66
CA PRO A 45 7.83 5.48 -1.00
C PRO A 45 8.12 4.09 -1.55
N LEU A 46 8.20 3.93 -2.87
CA LEU A 46 8.46 2.63 -3.50
C LEU A 46 9.87 2.11 -3.21
N TRP A 47 10.88 2.99 -3.23
CA TRP A 47 12.25 2.60 -2.86
C TRP A 47 12.32 2.17 -1.39
N GLN A 48 11.73 2.96 -0.50
CA GLN A 48 11.68 2.60 0.93
C GLN A 48 10.93 1.29 1.16
N LEU A 49 9.84 1.04 0.43
CA LEU A 49 9.10 -0.21 0.47
C LEU A 49 9.99 -1.38 0.04
N LYS A 50 10.72 -1.24 -1.08
CA LYS A 50 11.67 -2.23 -1.57
C LYS A 50 12.73 -2.55 -0.52
N ASP A 51 13.36 -1.55 0.08
CA ASP A 51 14.43 -1.77 1.07
C ASP A 51 13.88 -2.44 2.35
N HIS A 52 12.67 -2.05 2.78
CA HIS A 52 12.02 -2.65 3.94
C HIS A 52 11.59 -4.09 3.68
N CYS A 53 11.02 -4.37 2.50
CA CYS A 53 10.65 -5.72 2.09
C CYS A 53 11.87 -6.65 2.06
N HIS A 54 12.97 -6.12 1.53
CA HIS A 54 14.21 -6.84 1.41
C HIS A 54 14.80 -7.23 2.77
N HIS A 55 14.79 -6.29 3.71
CA HIS A 55 15.22 -6.56 5.08
C HIS A 55 14.35 -7.63 5.77
N LEU A 56 13.03 -7.60 5.53
CA LEU A 56 12.10 -8.54 6.16
C LEU A 56 12.15 -9.95 5.57
N PHE A 57 12.33 -10.06 4.24
CA PHE A 57 12.00 -11.30 3.55
C PHE A 57 13.14 -11.93 2.72
N ARG A 58 14.25 -11.24 2.43
CA ARG A 58 15.33 -11.77 1.57
C ARG A 58 15.81 -13.16 2.02
N GLU A 59 16.03 -13.29 3.32
CA GLU A 59 16.53 -14.52 3.96
C GLU A 59 15.45 -15.24 4.77
N SER A 60 14.18 -14.84 4.63
CA SER A 60 13.08 -15.46 5.36
C SER A 60 12.92 -16.93 4.96
N ALA A 61 12.59 -17.80 5.91
CA ALA A 61 12.26 -19.20 5.61
C ALA A 61 10.92 -19.34 4.86
N ASN A 62 10.03 -18.34 4.98
CA ASN A 62 8.73 -18.32 4.32
C ASN A 62 8.89 -18.08 2.79
N PRO A 63 8.50 -19.03 1.93
CA PRO A 63 8.65 -18.90 0.48
C PRO A 63 7.80 -17.78 -0.12
N THR A 64 6.60 -17.54 0.43
CA THR A 64 5.71 -16.43 0.02
C THR A 64 6.37 -15.09 0.31
N GLY A 65 7.02 -14.94 1.47
CA GLY A 65 7.81 -13.76 1.82
C GLY A 65 8.94 -13.50 0.81
N ARG A 66 9.76 -14.51 0.52
CA ARG A 66 10.84 -14.39 -0.49
C ARG A 66 10.31 -14.03 -1.88
N HIS A 67 9.16 -14.59 -2.27
CA HIS A 67 8.54 -14.24 -3.55
C HIS A 67 8.04 -12.79 -3.56
N LEU A 68 7.47 -12.32 -2.45
CA LEU A 68 7.05 -10.93 -2.28
C LEU A 68 8.23 -9.94 -2.42
N ASP A 69 9.39 -10.25 -1.83
CA ASP A 69 10.62 -9.45 -2.01
C ASP A 69 11.01 -9.32 -3.48
N ARG A 70 11.01 -10.43 -4.21
CA ARG A 70 11.34 -10.44 -5.65
C ARG A 70 10.36 -9.59 -6.46
N VAL A 71 9.05 -9.74 -6.22
CA VAL A 71 8.02 -8.99 -6.95
C VAL A 71 8.14 -7.49 -6.66
N ILE A 72 8.32 -7.09 -5.40
CA ILE A 72 8.54 -5.68 -5.05
C ILE A 72 9.83 -5.14 -5.69
N GLY A 73 10.89 -5.94 -5.74
CA GLY A 73 12.10 -5.62 -6.50
C GLY A 73 11.82 -5.38 -7.99
N SER A 74 11.01 -6.24 -8.62
CA SER A 74 10.57 -6.08 -10.00
C SER A 74 9.77 -4.79 -10.22
N ILE A 75 8.84 -4.45 -9.31
CA ILE A 75 8.09 -3.18 -9.35
C ILE A 75 9.06 -1.99 -9.32
N PHE A 76 10.06 -2.03 -8.44
CA PHE A 76 11.04 -0.96 -8.34
C PHE A 76 11.84 -0.78 -9.65
N HIS A 77 12.32 -1.87 -10.25
CA HIS A 77 13.04 -1.82 -11.52
C HIS A 77 12.15 -1.35 -12.67
N GLU A 78 10.91 -1.83 -12.76
CA GLU A 78 9.96 -1.41 -13.78
C GLU A 78 9.64 0.09 -13.65
N ALA A 79 9.42 0.59 -12.44
CA ALA A 79 9.16 2.01 -12.19
C ALA A 79 10.37 2.90 -12.49
N MET A 80 11.60 2.41 -12.26
CA MET A 80 12.83 3.12 -12.66
C MET A 80 12.92 3.25 -14.18
N LYS A 81 12.70 2.16 -14.93
CA LYS A 81 12.68 2.20 -16.41
C LYS A 81 11.60 3.14 -16.93
N LEU A 82 10.39 3.07 -16.37
CA LEU A 82 9.30 3.98 -16.72
C LEU A 82 9.69 5.44 -16.47
N LYS A 83 10.34 5.72 -15.34
CA LYS A 83 10.79 7.08 -15.00
C LYS A 83 11.82 7.58 -16.01
N GLU A 84 12.76 6.74 -16.41
CA GLU A 84 13.76 7.03 -17.43
C GLU A 84 13.10 7.30 -18.79
N ASN A 85 12.15 6.46 -19.23
CA ASN A 85 11.44 6.65 -20.49
C ASN A 85 10.64 7.95 -20.53
N ILE A 86 9.93 8.29 -19.45
CA ILE A 86 9.20 9.57 -19.35
C ILE A 86 10.17 10.75 -19.28
N TYR A 87 11.33 10.61 -18.64
CA TYR A 87 12.38 11.63 -18.65
C TYR A 87 12.91 11.87 -20.06
N LEU A 88 13.25 10.81 -20.80
CA LEU A 88 13.69 10.89 -22.20
C LEU A 88 12.64 11.60 -23.07
N TYR A 89 11.37 11.26 -22.90
CA TYR A 89 10.27 11.90 -23.61
C TYR A 89 10.18 13.40 -23.30
N ARG A 90 10.28 13.79 -22.02
CA ARG A 90 10.06 15.18 -21.56
C ARG A 90 11.24 16.10 -21.84
N PHE A 91 12.47 15.64 -21.67
CA PHE A 91 13.66 16.51 -21.64
C PHE A 91 14.58 16.34 -22.85
N TYR A 92 14.72 15.12 -23.37
CA TYR A 92 15.54 14.89 -24.57
C TYR A 92 14.78 15.14 -25.88
N GLY A 93 13.45 14.99 -25.88
CA GLY A 93 12.63 15.35 -27.05
C GLY A 93 12.87 16.78 -27.53
N PRO A 94 12.73 17.81 -26.66
CA PRO A 94 12.97 19.20 -27.02
C PRO A 94 14.43 19.54 -27.36
N ALA A 95 15.41 18.98 -26.64
CA ALA A 95 16.83 19.20 -26.93
C ALA A 95 17.22 18.65 -28.31
N ALA A 96 16.63 17.51 -28.71
CA ALA A 96 16.77 17.02 -30.07
C ALA A 96 16.11 17.98 -31.09
N GLU A 97 14.97 18.60 -30.77
CA GLU A 97 14.28 19.61 -31.63
C GLU A 97 15.17 20.81 -31.96
N GLU A 98 15.90 21.32 -30.97
CA GLU A 98 16.86 22.41 -31.16
C GLU A 98 18.01 22.01 -32.09
N LEU A 99 18.53 20.78 -31.95
CA LEU A 99 19.65 20.27 -32.76
C LEU A 99 19.30 19.95 -34.23
N SER A 100 18.04 19.62 -34.57
CA SER A 100 17.67 19.46 -36.01
C SER A 100 17.38 20.76 -36.72
N ARG A 101 17.07 21.84 -36.00
CA ARG A 101 16.88 23.16 -36.63
C ARG A 101 18.20 23.69 -37.19
N SER A 102 19.33 23.27 -36.62
CA SER A 102 20.66 23.43 -37.20
C SER A 102 20.98 22.28 -38.18
N THR A 103 20.48 22.37 -39.41
CA THR A 103 21.04 21.73 -40.63
C THR A 103 21.68 20.34 -40.48
N ALA A 104 20.88 19.32 -40.19
CA ALA A 104 21.04 17.95 -40.71
C ALA A 104 19.78 17.14 -40.39
N PRO A 105 19.28 16.28 -41.30
CA PRO A 105 18.30 15.27 -40.92
C PRO A 105 19.01 14.30 -39.97
N LEU A 106 18.86 14.55 -38.66
CA LEU A 106 19.42 13.69 -37.63
C LEU A 106 18.65 12.37 -37.63
N LEU A 107 19.06 11.47 -38.52
CA LEU A 107 18.87 10.04 -38.40
C LEU A 107 19.74 9.59 -37.22
N HIS A 108 19.27 9.79 -35.99
CA HIS A 108 19.78 8.96 -34.88
C HIS A 108 19.28 7.53 -35.14
N GLY A 109 20.10 6.71 -35.80
CA GLY A 109 19.83 5.29 -36.05
C GLY A 109 18.70 4.96 -37.03
N GLY A 110 18.33 5.88 -37.94
CA GLY A 110 17.36 5.58 -39.01
C GLY A 110 15.87 5.74 -38.67
N LEU A 111 15.52 6.09 -37.43
CA LEU A 111 14.14 6.33 -37.00
C LEU A 111 13.78 7.82 -37.04
N SER A 112 12.60 8.15 -37.57
CA SER A 112 12.09 9.52 -37.46
C SER A 112 11.77 9.85 -36.00
N ARG A 113 11.91 11.13 -35.65
CA ARG A 113 11.64 11.64 -34.29
C ARG A 113 10.25 11.31 -33.78
N GLU A 114 9.26 11.41 -34.64
CA GLU A 114 7.89 11.06 -34.33
C GLU A 114 7.74 9.57 -34.04
N LYS A 115 8.39 8.70 -34.84
CA LYS A 115 8.41 7.25 -34.59
C LYS A 115 9.10 6.93 -33.28
N PHE A 116 10.19 7.62 -32.93
CA PHE A 116 10.89 7.46 -31.65
C PHE A 116 10.02 7.87 -30.46
N ARG A 117 9.40 9.07 -30.50
CA ARG A 117 8.48 9.52 -29.44
C ARG A 117 7.29 8.58 -29.25
N ARG A 118 6.70 8.11 -30.36
CA ARG A 118 5.58 7.16 -30.33
C ARG A 118 6.00 5.82 -29.74
N LYS A 119 7.21 5.36 -30.04
CA LYS A 119 7.78 4.13 -29.45
C LYS A 119 7.94 4.27 -27.94
N ILE A 120 8.55 5.36 -27.46
CA ILE A 120 8.71 5.62 -26.01
C ILE A 120 7.36 5.65 -25.30
N LEU A 121 6.36 6.38 -25.83
CA LEU A 121 5.04 6.45 -25.20
C LEU A 121 4.34 5.09 -25.15
N LYS A 122 4.50 4.28 -26.20
CA LYS A 122 3.97 2.91 -26.23
C LYS A 122 4.64 2.04 -25.18
N GLU A 123 5.98 2.08 -25.08
CA GLU A 123 6.75 1.35 -24.08
C GLU A 123 6.39 1.77 -22.66
N ALA A 124 6.29 3.08 -22.41
CA ALA A 124 5.88 3.63 -21.12
C ALA A 124 4.46 3.19 -20.71
N GLY A 125 3.53 3.10 -21.67
CA GLY A 125 2.20 2.53 -21.43
C GLY A 125 2.27 1.07 -21.00
N HIS A 126 3.04 0.25 -21.71
CA HIS A 126 3.22 -1.17 -21.35
C HIS A 126 3.89 -1.35 -19.98
N GLU A 127 4.88 -0.53 -19.64
CA GLU A 127 5.55 -0.56 -18.32
C GLU A 127 4.57 -0.18 -17.20
N LEU A 128 3.68 0.78 -17.44
CA LEU A 128 2.65 1.17 -16.48
C LEU A 128 1.61 0.05 -16.27
N ASP A 129 1.16 -0.62 -17.34
CA ASP A 129 0.28 -1.78 -17.25
C ASP A 129 0.95 -2.94 -16.49
N ASN A 130 2.24 -3.16 -16.75
CA ASN A 130 3.02 -4.19 -16.08
C ASN A 130 3.18 -3.90 -14.58
N LEU A 131 3.38 -2.64 -14.20
CA LEU A 131 3.34 -2.22 -12.80
C LEU A 131 1.99 -2.57 -12.15
N ALA A 132 0.86 -2.33 -12.82
CA ALA A 132 -0.46 -2.68 -12.29
C ALA A 132 -0.59 -4.18 -12.01
N LEU A 133 -0.14 -5.03 -12.94
CA LEU A 133 -0.14 -6.49 -12.77
C LEU A 133 0.74 -6.94 -11.60
N LEU A 134 1.93 -6.34 -11.46
CA LEU A 134 2.84 -6.65 -10.35
C LEU A 134 2.26 -6.21 -9.00
N PHE A 135 1.59 -5.06 -8.93
CA PHE A 135 0.88 -4.64 -7.71
C PHE A 135 -0.27 -5.58 -7.35
N CYS A 136 -1.07 -6.05 -8.32
CA CYS A 136 -2.08 -7.09 -8.08
C CYS A 136 -1.43 -8.35 -7.49
N ARG A 137 -0.26 -8.74 -7.99
CA ARG A 137 0.49 -9.87 -7.45
C ARG A 137 0.97 -9.62 -6.02
N VAL A 138 1.43 -8.42 -5.69
CA VAL A 138 1.78 -8.03 -4.31
C VAL A 138 0.56 -8.17 -3.38
N ASN A 139 -0.60 -7.65 -3.78
CA ASN A 139 -1.81 -7.71 -2.95
C ASN A 139 -2.23 -9.16 -2.67
N PHE A 140 -2.14 -10.02 -3.69
CA PHE A 140 -2.36 -11.46 -3.53
C PHE A 140 -1.38 -12.11 -2.55
N LEU A 141 -0.09 -11.83 -2.67
CA LEU A 141 0.93 -12.40 -1.78
C LEU A 141 0.81 -11.89 -0.35
N LEU A 142 0.43 -10.63 -0.16
CA LEU A 142 0.08 -10.10 1.15
C LEU A 142 -1.07 -10.88 1.76
N ARG A 143 -2.11 -11.20 0.98
CA ARG A 143 -3.23 -12.01 1.47
C ARG A 143 -2.76 -13.38 1.96
N LEU A 144 -1.91 -14.05 1.19
CA LEU A 144 -1.34 -15.35 1.59
C LEU A 144 -0.47 -15.31 2.85
N LEU A 145 0.13 -14.16 3.17
CA LEU A 145 0.91 -13.99 4.41
C LEU A 145 0.05 -13.66 5.62
N LEU A 146 -1.23 -13.33 5.43
CA LEU A 146 -2.08 -12.81 6.49
C LEU A 146 -2.40 -13.85 7.59
N PRO A 147 -2.68 -15.14 7.28
CA PRO A 147 -2.96 -16.16 8.31
C PRO A 147 -1.83 -16.33 9.34
N ASP A 148 -0.57 -16.29 8.88
CA ASP A 148 0.63 -16.33 9.73
C ASP A 148 0.72 -15.14 10.70
N GLN A 149 -0.10 -14.10 10.48
CA GLN A 149 -0.15 -12.88 11.27
C GLN A 149 -1.43 -12.75 12.10
N SER A 150 -2.26 -13.80 12.19
CA SER A 150 -3.50 -13.80 12.98
C SER A 150 -3.29 -13.40 14.45
N GLN A 151 -2.14 -13.76 15.03
CA GLN A 151 -1.76 -13.39 16.41
C GLN A 151 -1.06 -12.03 16.53
N ASN A 152 -0.80 -11.34 15.42
CA ASN A 152 -0.15 -10.05 15.41
C ASN A 152 -1.16 -8.94 15.72
N VAL A 153 -1.37 -8.68 17.01
CA VAL A 153 -2.40 -7.72 17.45
C VAL A 153 -2.20 -6.31 16.89
N LEU A 154 -0.95 -5.90 16.61
CA LEU A 154 -0.68 -4.61 15.98
C LEU A 154 -1.17 -4.56 14.53
N LEU A 155 -1.18 -5.68 13.82
CA LEU A 155 -1.78 -5.78 12.49
C LEU A 155 -3.31 -5.75 12.56
N LEU A 156 -3.91 -6.46 13.53
CA LEU A 156 -5.36 -6.43 13.74
C LEU A 156 -5.84 -5.00 14.05
N ARG A 157 -5.11 -4.29 14.91
CA ARG A 157 -5.36 -2.88 15.20
C ARG A 157 -5.24 -2.01 13.95
N LEU A 158 -4.18 -2.19 13.16
CA LEU A 158 -4.02 -1.46 11.89
C LEU A 158 -5.23 -1.64 10.97
N LEU A 159 -5.73 -2.88 10.82
CA LEU A 159 -6.89 -3.15 9.97
C LEU A 159 -8.15 -2.41 10.47
N ILE A 160 -8.34 -2.32 11.79
CA ILE A 160 -9.47 -1.60 12.40
C ILE A 160 -9.32 -0.09 12.30
N GLU A 161 -8.11 0.44 12.57
CA GLU A 161 -7.78 1.88 12.52
C GLU A 161 -7.88 2.39 11.07
N GLU A 162 -7.30 1.65 10.14
CA GLU A 162 -7.21 2.00 8.72
C GLU A 162 -8.22 1.18 7.89
N LYS A 163 -9.51 1.39 8.14
CA LYS A 163 -10.61 0.63 7.48
C LYS A 163 -10.55 0.67 5.94
N ARG A 164 -9.91 1.68 5.37
CA ARG A 164 -9.70 1.80 3.92
C ARG A 164 -8.66 0.83 3.39
N LEU A 165 -7.72 0.36 4.21
CA LEU A 165 -6.63 -0.51 3.79
C LEU A 165 -7.16 -1.82 3.19
N GLY A 166 -8.11 -2.47 3.87
CA GLY A 166 -8.74 -3.70 3.37
C GLY A 166 -9.43 -3.49 2.01
N ARG A 167 -10.19 -2.40 1.90
CA ARG A 167 -10.87 -2.03 0.65
C ARG A 167 -9.90 -1.69 -0.48
N LEU A 168 -8.82 -0.98 -0.16
CA LEU A 168 -7.80 -0.59 -1.13
C LEU A 168 -7.02 -1.79 -1.65
N LEU A 169 -6.57 -2.69 -0.77
CA LEU A 169 -5.71 -3.81 -1.16
C LEU A 169 -6.51 -4.99 -1.73
N TRP A 170 -7.69 -5.27 -1.18
CA TRP A 170 -8.43 -6.51 -1.46
C TRP A 170 -9.91 -6.29 -1.80
N GLY A 171 -10.43 -5.07 -1.72
CA GLY A 171 -11.86 -4.81 -1.93
C GLY A 171 -12.76 -5.27 -0.77
N GLU A 172 -12.17 -5.64 0.36
CA GLU A 172 -12.87 -6.26 1.50
C GLU A 172 -13.00 -5.32 2.70
N SER A 173 -14.05 -5.52 3.49
CA SER A 173 -14.19 -4.95 4.82
C SER A 173 -13.31 -5.67 5.84
N VAL A 174 -13.03 -5.00 6.97
CA VAL A 174 -12.27 -5.59 8.08
C VAL A 174 -12.92 -6.87 8.60
N THR A 175 -14.25 -6.92 8.64
CA THR A 175 -14.97 -8.12 9.09
C THR A 175 -14.77 -9.29 8.14
N GLU A 176 -14.85 -9.09 6.82
CA GLU A 176 -14.58 -10.16 5.84
C GLU A 176 -13.14 -10.68 5.97
N ILE A 177 -12.19 -9.78 6.14
CA ILE A 177 -10.78 -10.14 6.39
C ILE A 177 -10.65 -10.97 7.68
N PHE A 178 -11.34 -10.59 8.76
CA PHE A 178 -11.30 -11.34 10.02
C PHE A 178 -12.02 -12.69 9.92
N SER A 179 -13.07 -12.82 9.11
CA SER A 179 -13.71 -14.12 8.86
C SER A 179 -12.77 -15.12 8.20
N GLU A 180 -11.81 -14.66 7.37
CA GLU A 180 -10.78 -15.54 6.80
C GLU A 180 -9.69 -15.87 7.83
N LEU A 181 -9.27 -14.90 8.64
CA LEU A 181 -8.23 -15.12 9.66
C LEU A 181 -8.69 -15.97 10.84
N PHE A 182 -9.97 -15.88 11.17
CA PHE A 182 -10.63 -16.59 12.26
C PHE A 182 -11.89 -17.24 11.68
N PRO A 183 -11.77 -18.43 11.05
CA PRO A 183 -12.90 -19.10 10.43
C PRO A 183 -14.08 -19.22 11.38
N ASP A 184 -15.25 -18.73 10.94
CA ASP A 184 -16.52 -18.67 11.68
C ASP A 184 -16.46 -17.88 13.01
N GLN A 185 -15.42 -17.06 13.19
CA GLN A 185 -15.06 -16.46 14.47
C GLN A 185 -14.48 -15.03 14.32
N ALA A 186 -14.97 -14.26 13.34
CA ALA A 186 -14.47 -12.92 13.00
C ALA A 186 -14.44 -11.94 14.20
N GLU A 187 -15.28 -12.14 15.21
CA GLU A 187 -15.27 -11.39 16.47
C GLU A 187 -13.92 -11.48 17.21
N HIS A 188 -13.14 -12.55 17.02
CA HIS A 188 -11.88 -12.77 17.71
C HIS A 188 -10.82 -11.76 17.29
N GLY A 189 -10.82 -11.32 16.02
CA GLY A 189 -9.94 -10.25 15.57
C GLY A 189 -10.23 -8.93 16.27
N TYR A 190 -11.51 -8.61 16.46
CA TYR A 190 -11.95 -7.43 17.20
C TYR A 190 -11.66 -7.55 18.70
N LEU A 191 -11.88 -8.72 19.31
CA LEU A 191 -11.57 -8.97 20.73
C LEU A 191 -10.08 -8.80 21.03
N ALA A 192 -9.21 -9.38 20.21
CA ALA A 192 -7.76 -9.29 20.37
C ALA A 192 -7.29 -7.83 20.30
N ALA A 193 -7.79 -7.07 19.33
CA ALA A 193 -7.49 -5.65 19.22
C ALA A 193 -8.06 -4.83 20.40
N ALA A 194 -9.30 -5.11 20.82
CA ALA A 194 -9.96 -4.43 21.93
C ALA A 194 -9.18 -4.57 23.24
N LYS A 195 -8.67 -5.77 23.52
CA LYS A 195 -7.80 -6.05 24.66
C LYS A 195 -6.50 -5.27 24.58
N SER A 196 -5.85 -5.24 23.42
CA SER A 196 -4.62 -4.45 23.25
C SER A 196 -4.84 -2.95 23.39
N TYR A 197 -5.97 -2.40 22.94
CA TYR A 197 -6.32 -0.99 23.21
C TYR A 197 -6.55 -0.75 24.70
N PHE A 198 -7.24 -1.66 25.39
CA PHE A 198 -7.49 -1.56 26.83
C PHE A 198 -6.18 -1.52 27.61
N ASP A 199 -5.28 -2.46 27.33
CA ASP A 199 -3.96 -2.55 27.98
C ASP A 199 -3.11 -1.29 27.73
N ALA A 200 -3.32 -0.64 26.59
CA ALA A 200 -2.68 0.63 26.22
C ALA A 200 -3.42 1.88 26.76
N GLN A 201 -4.49 1.72 27.56
CA GLN A 201 -5.34 2.80 28.08
C GLN A 201 -6.06 3.63 27.00
N TRP A 202 -6.23 3.08 25.79
CA TRP A 202 -6.98 3.70 24.70
C TRP A 202 -8.46 3.29 24.83
N LEU A 203 -9.13 3.90 25.82
CA LEU A 203 -10.45 3.46 26.29
C LEU A 203 -11.52 3.55 25.19
N HIS A 204 -11.55 4.61 24.39
CA HIS A 204 -12.54 4.76 23.30
C HIS A 204 -12.35 3.71 22.19
N ASP A 205 -11.12 3.48 21.75
CA ASP A 205 -10.83 2.47 20.72
C ASP A 205 -11.11 1.06 21.23
N SER A 206 -10.79 0.80 22.50
CA SER A 206 -11.11 -0.46 23.16
C SER A 206 -12.62 -0.70 23.21
N LEU A 207 -13.39 0.32 23.64
CA LEU A 207 -14.85 0.25 23.70
C LEU A 207 -15.46 -0.04 22.32
N ALA A 208 -15.05 0.72 21.29
CA ALA A 208 -15.56 0.55 19.93
C ALA A 208 -15.25 -0.85 19.36
N ALA A 209 -14.06 -1.39 19.64
CA ALA A 209 -13.69 -2.74 19.20
C ALA A 209 -14.48 -3.84 19.96
N TYR A 210 -14.68 -3.70 21.27
CA TYR A 210 -15.51 -4.63 22.05
C TYR A 210 -16.98 -4.61 21.59
N GLU A 211 -17.53 -3.42 21.34
CA GLU A 211 -18.88 -3.27 20.80
C GLU A 211 -19.01 -3.91 19.43
N LYS A 212 -17.99 -3.78 18.57
CA LYS A 212 -17.98 -4.43 17.26
C LYS A 212 -17.94 -5.96 17.38
N ALA A 213 -17.16 -6.50 18.31
CA ALA A 213 -17.16 -7.93 18.62
C ALA A 213 -18.56 -8.41 19.09
N LEU A 214 -19.23 -7.64 19.96
CA LEU A 214 -20.58 -7.96 20.45
C LEU A 214 -21.66 -7.87 19.38
N GLN A 215 -21.50 -7.02 18.37
CA GLN A 215 -22.39 -6.98 17.21
C GLN A 215 -22.33 -8.27 16.38
N LEU A 216 -21.15 -8.89 16.29
CA LEU A 216 -20.95 -10.14 15.56
C LEU A 216 -21.36 -11.36 16.40
N ASN A 217 -21.04 -11.33 17.70
CA ASN A 217 -21.40 -12.38 18.64
C ASN A 217 -21.80 -11.76 19.99
N SER A 218 -23.11 -11.71 20.24
CA SER A 218 -23.65 -11.10 21.46
C SER A 218 -23.37 -11.90 22.73
N SER A 219 -22.96 -13.17 22.61
CA SER A 219 -22.74 -14.09 23.73
C SER A 219 -21.38 -13.91 24.44
N LEU A 220 -20.51 -13.04 23.93
CA LEU A 220 -19.16 -12.83 24.46
C LEU A 220 -19.17 -12.23 25.88
N ALA A 221 -18.98 -13.10 26.88
CA ALA A 221 -19.02 -12.71 28.29
C ALA A 221 -17.93 -11.70 28.66
N GLU A 222 -16.71 -11.87 28.13
CA GLU A 222 -15.60 -10.94 28.37
C GLU A 222 -15.91 -9.54 27.81
N ALA A 223 -16.36 -9.47 26.56
CA ALA A 223 -16.64 -8.18 25.91
C ALA A 223 -17.75 -7.40 26.63
N ARG A 224 -18.80 -8.07 27.13
CA ARG A 224 -19.85 -7.42 27.94
C ARG A 224 -19.29 -6.81 29.22
N ARG A 225 -18.50 -7.58 29.98
CA ARG A 225 -17.87 -7.10 31.23
C ARG A 225 -16.94 -5.92 30.96
N ARG A 226 -16.10 -6.02 29.93
CA ARG A 226 -15.14 -4.97 29.55
C ARG A 226 -15.83 -3.70 29.06
N THR A 227 -16.85 -3.82 28.22
CA THR A 227 -17.67 -2.68 27.75
C THR A 227 -18.28 -1.92 28.93
N PHE A 228 -18.86 -2.62 29.90
CA PHE A 228 -19.41 -1.99 31.11
C PHE A 228 -18.33 -1.25 31.92
N LEU A 229 -17.20 -1.92 32.20
CA LEU A 229 -16.09 -1.33 32.94
C LEU A 229 -15.54 -0.07 32.25
N ILE A 230 -15.30 -0.13 30.94
CA ILE A 230 -14.72 0.98 30.18
C ILE A 230 -15.67 2.20 30.18
N ARG A 231 -16.98 1.99 30.03
CA ARG A 231 -17.97 3.08 30.09
C ARG A 231 -17.97 3.79 31.43
N THR A 232 -17.83 3.04 32.53
CA THR A 232 -17.68 3.62 33.88
C THR A 232 -16.39 4.44 33.97
N MET A 233 -15.25 3.89 33.52
CA MET A 233 -13.96 4.58 33.54
C MET A 233 -13.96 5.89 32.74
N ILE A 234 -14.60 5.90 31.56
CA ILE A 234 -14.77 7.11 30.74
C ILE A 234 -15.61 8.15 31.48
N SER A 235 -16.76 7.73 32.04
CA SER A 235 -17.67 8.63 32.77
C SER A 235 -17.01 9.26 33.99
N ASP A 236 -16.22 8.50 34.75
CA ASP A 236 -15.49 9.01 35.92
C ASP A 236 -14.39 10.00 35.52
N ARG A 237 -13.69 9.74 34.40
CA ARG A 237 -12.65 10.64 33.88
C ARG A 237 -13.24 11.98 33.44
N ASP A 238 -14.38 11.96 32.74
CA ASP A 238 -15.05 13.18 32.26
C ASP A 238 -15.56 14.05 33.42
N ARG A 239 -15.94 13.43 34.55
CA ARG A 239 -16.30 14.15 35.77
C ARG A 239 -15.10 14.82 36.42
N MET A 240 -13.94 14.16 36.44
CA MET A 240 -12.70 14.70 37.01
C MET A 240 -12.09 15.84 36.18
N THR A 241 -12.30 15.87 34.86
CA THR A 241 -11.80 16.95 33.99
C THR A 241 -12.74 18.16 33.92
N SER A 242 -13.96 18.03 34.45
CA SER A 242 -14.98 19.09 34.48
C SER A 242 -15.04 19.87 35.80
N SER A 243 -14.17 19.54 36.78
CA SER A 243 -14.01 20.26 38.06
C SER A 243 -12.70 21.03 38.10
#